data_AF-A0A2V9QLC2-F1
#
_entry.id   AF-A0A2V9QLC2-F1
#
_cell.length_a   1.000
_cell.length_b   1.000
_cell.length_c   1.000
_cell.angle_alpha   90.00
_cell.angle_beta   90.00
_cell.angle_gamma   90.00
#
_symmetry.space_group_name_H-M   'P 1'
#
loop_
_entity.id
_entity.type
_entity.pdbx_description
1 polymer ?
#
loop_
_entity_poly.entity_id
_entity_poly.type
_entity_poly.pdbx_seq_one_letter_code
_entity_poly.pdbx_strand_id
1 'polypeptide(L)'
;MMMKPFDPSVFLRNLCWSGLFAFDRTLLAVFLGASSYWTMNVLFTPADDWPQWRGIGRQGFWRESGIVASFPKEGLPVRWRSQVGPGFSGPVVADGRVFLSDRQRDRNTERVLCFDEPKGQLLWMYEYKAVYRGVDYDSGPRASPTVDGEKVYTLGTMGHLFCLKAADGSLVWKKDYVADYGTEVPVWGMAGAPLVEGDLLIANVGGRPNACLVAFNKYSGQEVWKTLMDRPGYSTPIVIEAGGTRQLVFWSAQAVHSLDPRTGKIYWSIPYRCRSDLSVATPVHYHDLLFISSFYDGAMMLKLDSKQPKASILWKEPPTSELETTIVHCLMSTPYFKGNHFYAVDSYGELRCLEIATGKRVWETLEATGKERWSSAQLTPTGGHTFLFNEHGELILAELSPQGYHEISRARLLRPTQGVQGLRPVTWAHPAYANRHIFVRNDEEMISVSLEAGDK
;
A
#
# COMPACT_ATOMS: atom_id res chain seq x y z
N MET A 1 -42.19 -0.51 27.54
CA MET A 1 -43.47 -0.51 28.29
C MET A 1 -44.04 0.91 28.12
N MET A 2 -44.74 1.22 27.02
CA MET A 2 -46.19 1.05 26.79
C MET A 2 -47.01 1.88 27.80
N MET A 3 -47.92 2.80 27.46
CA MET A 3 -48.91 2.85 26.37
C MET A 3 -49.46 4.29 26.25
N LYS A 4 -49.98 4.66 25.06
CA LYS A 4 -50.92 5.80 24.87
C LYS A 4 -52.26 5.52 25.58
N PRO A 5 -53.12 6.53 25.78
CA PRO A 5 -54.26 6.64 24.87
C PRO A 5 -54.69 8.09 24.55
N PHE A 6 -55.68 8.17 23.68
CA PHE A 6 -56.27 9.28 22.94
C PHE A 6 -57.76 9.33 23.31
N ASP A 7 -58.37 10.49 23.60
CA ASP A 7 -59.79 10.83 23.30
C ASP A 7 -60.17 12.27 23.75
N PRO A 8 -61.34 12.87 23.35
CA PRO A 8 -61.41 14.19 22.73
C PRO A 8 -62.49 15.10 23.39
N SER A 9 -63.02 16.08 22.63
CA SER A 9 -64.12 17.03 22.93
C SER A 9 -63.67 18.30 23.70
N VAL A 10 -64.10 19.53 23.40
CA VAL A 10 -65.45 20.05 23.12
C VAL A 10 -65.40 21.38 22.33
N PHE A 11 -66.38 21.58 21.44
CA PHE A 11 -66.77 22.78 20.70
C PHE A 11 -67.32 23.93 21.59
N LEU A 12 -67.13 25.22 21.23
CA LEU A 12 -68.20 26.25 20.98
C LEU A 12 -67.68 27.71 20.99
N ARG A 13 -67.86 28.38 19.83
CA ARG A 13 -68.49 29.70 19.57
C ARG A 13 -68.07 31.00 20.30
N ASN A 14 -67.69 32.02 19.51
CA ASN A 14 -68.41 33.30 19.22
C ASN A 14 -67.42 34.39 18.75
N LEU A 15 -67.50 34.91 17.51
CA LEU A 15 -68.28 36.08 17.02
C LEU A 15 -67.80 37.45 17.55
N CYS A 16 -67.14 38.25 16.69
CA CYS A 16 -67.58 39.62 16.37
C CYS A 16 -66.83 40.24 15.18
N TRP A 17 -67.62 40.98 14.40
CA TRP A 17 -67.32 41.69 13.15
C TRP A 17 -66.84 43.13 13.35
N SER A 18 -66.16 43.66 12.32
CA SER A 18 -66.11 45.05 11.77
C SER A 18 -64.65 45.50 11.55
N GLY A 19 -64.25 46.17 10.46
CA GLY A 19 -64.97 46.92 9.44
C GLY A 19 -64.10 47.16 8.19
N LEU A 20 -64.73 47.67 7.14
CA LEU A 20 -64.19 47.96 5.81
C LEU A 20 -63.24 49.17 5.80
N PHE A 21 -62.25 49.16 4.89
CA PHE A 21 -61.96 50.29 3.99
C PHE A 21 -61.28 49.77 2.71
N ALA A 22 -61.83 50.16 1.55
CA ALA A 22 -61.31 49.90 0.23
C ALA A 22 -60.46 51.10 -0.25
N PHE A 23 -59.39 50.86 -1.01
CA PHE A 23 -58.95 51.75 -2.07
C PHE A 23 -58.10 50.98 -3.10
N ASP A 24 -58.50 51.13 -4.36
CA ASP A 24 -57.91 50.59 -5.58
C ASP A 24 -56.88 51.59 -6.15
N ARG A 25 -55.79 51.09 -6.74
CA ARG A 25 -54.99 51.72 -7.82
C ARG A 25 -53.76 50.89 -8.21
N THR A 26 -53.85 50.26 -9.39
CA THR A 26 -52.88 50.26 -10.51
C THR A 26 -51.39 50.06 -10.19
N LEU A 27 -50.79 48.94 -10.67
CA LEU A 27 -49.37 48.91 -11.08
C LEU A 27 -49.06 47.79 -12.08
N LEU A 28 -48.23 48.17 -13.05
CA LEU A 28 -47.72 47.44 -14.20
C LEU A 28 -46.86 46.21 -13.84
N ALA A 29 -46.95 45.21 -14.74
CA ALA A 29 -45.93 44.28 -15.26
C ALA A 29 -44.63 44.01 -14.47
N VAL A 30 -44.25 42.72 -14.42
CA VAL A 30 -43.05 42.16 -15.06
C VAL A 30 -43.04 40.64 -14.79
N PHE A 31 -43.20 39.83 -15.85
CA PHE A 31 -42.87 38.40 -15.80
C PHE A 31 -41.36 38.25 -15.97
N LEU A 32 -40.63 38.05 -14.87
CA LEU A 32 -39.24 37.59 -14.92
C LEU A 32 -39.26 36.06 -15.06
N GLY A 33 -38.90 35.58 -16.25
CA GLY A 33 -38.58 34.18 -16.48
C GLY A 33 -37.35 33.81 -15.67
N ALA A 34 -37.53 32.93 -14.68
CA ALA A 34 -36.43 32.32 -13.95
C ALA A 34 -35.75 31.28 -14.86
N SER A 35 -34.66 31.65 -15.50
CA SER A 35 -33.73 30.71 -16.13
C SER A 35 -32.97 29.98 -15.03
N SER A 36 -33.39 28.75 -14.73
CA SER A 36 -32.69 27.85 -13.82
C SER A 36 -31.38 27.41 -14.46
N TYR A 37 -30.27 28.06 -14.13
CA TYR A 37 -28.93 27.57 -14.44
C TYR A 37 -28.67 26.33 -13.59
N TRP A 38 -28.81 25.15 -14.20
CA TRP A 38 -28.27 23.91 -13.64
C TRP A 38 -26.75 24.01 -13.68
N THR A 39 -26.13 24.47 -12.59
CA THR A 39 -24.71 24.24 -12.36
C THR A 39 -24.53 22.74 -12.18
N MET A 40 -24.07 22.05 -13.22
CA MET A 40 -23.46 20.73 -13.08
C MET A 40 -22.29 20.89 -12.12
N ASN A 41 -22.49 20.52 -10.85
CA ASN A 41 -21.38 20.20 -9.97
C ASN A 41 -20.74 18.94 -10.56
N VAL A 42 -19.71 19.12 -11.36
CA VAL A 42 -18.76 18.06 -11.66
C VAL A 42 -18.11 17.74 -10.31
N LEU A 43 -18.56 16.65 -9.69
CA LEU A 43 -17.80 16.03 -8.61
C LEU A 43 -16.50 15.58 -9.25
N PHE A 44 -15.47 16.41 -9.16
CA PHE A 44 -14.10 15.95 -9.34
C PHE A 44 -13.87 14.94 -8.21
N THR A 45 -13.97 13.66 -8.53
CA THR A 45 -13.35 12.64 -7.70
C THR A 45 -11.88 13.03 -7.61
N PRO A 46 -11.35 13.35 -6.41
CA PRO A 46 -9.93 13.61 -6.29
C PRO A 46 -9.19 12.40 -6.86
N ALA A 47 -8.21 12.65 -7.72
CA ALA A 47 -7.36 11.59 -8.24
C ALA A 47 -6.76 10.83 -7.05
N ASP A 48 -6.71 9.50 -7.15
CA ASP A 48 -6.14 8.66 -6.10
C ASP A 48 -4.63 8.91 -6.03
N ASP A 49 -4.19 9.61 -4.98
CA ASP A 49 -2.78 9.69 -4.59
C ASP A 49 -2.27 8.32 -4.11
N TRP A 50 -0.94 8.18 -4.01
CA TRP A 50 -0.28 6.95 -3.56
C TRP A 50 0.65 7.22 -2.36
N PRO A 51 0.12 7.64 -1.21
CA PRO A 51 0.92 8.28 -0.15
C PRO A 51 1.77 7.31 0.67
N GLN A 52 1.62 6.00 0.48
CA GLN A 52 2.26 4.98 1.32
C GLN A 52 2.47 3.66 0.55
N TRP A 53 3.13 2.71 1.20
CA TRP A 53 3.28 1.33 0.71
C TRP A 53 1.96 0.77 0.15
N ARG A 54 1.97 0.38 -1.13
CA ARG A 54 0.80 -0.16 -1.86
C ARG A 54 -0.43 0.78 -1.87
N GLY A 55 -0.21 2.09 -1.81
CA GLY A 55 -1.25 3.09 -1.93
C GLY A 55 -2.17 3.19 -0.72
N ILE A 56 -3.31 3.85 -0.89
CA ILE A 56 -4.28 4.09 0.18
C ILE A 56 -4.76 2.77 0.78
N GLY A 57 -4.63 2.63 2.10
CA GLY A 57 -5.03 1.42 2.83
C GLY A 57 -4.14 0.19 2.59
N ARG A 58 -3.00 0.33 1.89
CA ARG A 58 -2.01 -0.73 1.61
C ARG A 58 -2.55 -1.93 0.82
N GLN A 59 -3.61 -1.70 0.06
CA GLN A 59 -4.32 -2.77 -0.68
C GLN A 59 -3.75 -3.03 -2.08
N GLY A 60 -2.98 -2.09 -2.64
CA GLY A 60 -2.44 -2.18 -3.99
C GLY A 60 -3.49 -1.98 -5.08
N PHE A 61 -4.62 -1.34 -4.76
CA PHE A 61 -5.63 -0.94 -5.74
C PHE A 61 -5.38 0.48 -6.20
N TRP A 62 -5.61 0.74 -7.49
CA TRP A 62 -5.59 2.08 -8.03
C TRP A 62 -6.95 2.39 -8.67
N ARG A 63 -7.67 3.40 -8.17
CA ARG A 63 -9.01 3.77 -8.66
C ARG A 63 -8.92 5.05 -9.47
N GLU A 64 -8.30 4.94 -10.63
CA GLU A 64 -8.18 6.03 -11.58
C GLU A 64 -9.03 5.79 -12.82
N SER A 65 -9.55 6.86 -13.40
CA SER A 65 -10.32 6.83 -14.65
C SER A 65 -9.58 7.55 -15.77
N GLY A 66 -10.04 7.39 -17.01
CA GLY A 66 -9.39 8.05 -18.15
C GLY A 66 -7.95 7.59 -18.39
N ILE A 67 -7.67 6.32 -18.07
CA ILE A 67 -6.38 5.67 -18.33
C ILE A 67 -6.42 4.85 -19.63
N VAL A 68 -5.25 4.59 -20.20
CA VAL A 68 -5.07 3.82 -21.44
C VAL A 68 -5.74 2.44 -21.35
N ALA A 69 -6.47 2.06 -22.41
CA ALA A 69 -7.05 0.72 -22.56
C ALA A 69 -6.07 -0.28 -23.19
N SER A 70 -5.03 0.22 -23.86
CA SER A 70 -3.88 -0.52 -24.38
C SER A 70 -2.72 0.45 -24.61
N PHE A 71 -1.49 -0.07 -24.63
CA PHE A 71 -0.31 0.78 -24.85
C PHE A 71 -0.14 1.16 -26.33
N PRO A 72 0.25 2.42 -26.64
CA PRO A 72 0.60 2.82 -28.01
C PRO A 72 1.75 1.99 -28.58
N LYS A 73 1.79 1.81 -29.91
CA LYS A 73 2.84 1.01 -30.58
C LYS A 73 4.22 1.67 -30.45
N GLU A 74 4.23 3.00 -30.44
CA GLU A 74 5.36 3.89 -30.23
C GLU A 74 5.89 3.86 -28.78
N GLY A 75 5.16 3.24 -27.85
CA GLY A 75 5.48 3.15 -26.43
C GLY A 75 4.70 4.16 -25.59
N LEU A 76 4.72 3.97 -24.27
CA LEU A 76 4.09 4.91 -23.35
C LEU A 76 4.96 6.18 -23.21
N PRO A 77 4.36 7.39 -23.26
CA PRO A 77 5.12 8.62 -23.19
C PRO A 77 5.71 8.81 -21.79
N VAL A 78 7.04 9.01 -21.75
CA VAL A 78 7.77 9.33 -20.52
C VAL A 78 7.65 10.83 -20.27
N ARG A 79 7.03 11.21 -19.16
CA ARG A 79 6.86 12.60 -18.76
C ARG A 79 8.19 13.22 -18.31
N TRP A 80 8.95 12.50 -17.49
CA TRP A 80 10.27 12.92 -17.03
C TRP A 80 11.10 11.74 -16.53
N ARG A 81 12.42 11.97 -16.40
CA ARG A 81 13.41 11.06 -15.81
C ARG A 81 14.29 11.84 -14.86
N SER A 82 14.53 11.30 -13.67
CA SER A 82 15.34 11.92 -12.63
C SER A 82 16.37 10.93 -12.10
N GLN A 83 17.62 11.37 -11.98
CA GLN A 83 18.71 10.52 -11.52
C GLN A 83 18.57 10.21 -10.03
N VAL A 84 18.67 8.94 -9.67
CA VAL A 84 18.64 8.44 -8.30
C VAL A 84 19.73 7.39 -8.10
N GLY A 85 19.96 7.01 -6.85
CA GLY A 85 20.91 5.97 -6.48
C GLY A 85 20.26 4.58 -6.33
N PRO A 86 21.09 3.57 -6.02
CA PRO A 86 20.62 2.22 -5.72
C PRO A 86 19.64 2.18 -4.55
N GLY A 87 18.71 1.22 -4.58
CA GLY A 87 17.64 1.08 -3.59
C GLY A 87 16.52 0.16 -4.02
N PHE A 88 15.61 -0.17 -3.10
CA PHE A 88 14.38 -0.92 -3.38
C PHE A 88 13.13 -0.22 -2.82
N SER A 89 13.30 0.95 -2.20
CA SER A 89 12.19 1.83 -1.83
C SER A 89 11.34 2.09 -3.06
N GLY A 90 10.05 1.77 -2.99
CA GLY A 90 9.08 2.27 -3.96
C GLY A 90 8.93 3.79 -3.79
N PRO A 91 8.68 4.54 -4.89
CA PRO A 91 8.22 5.91 -4.77
C PRO A 91 6.83 5.95 -4.11
N VAL A 92 6.48 7.10 -3.54
CA VAL A 92 5.11 7.43 -3.11
C VAL A 92 4.74 8.81 -3.60
N VAL A 93 3.47 9.03 -3.90
CA VAL A 93 2.96 10.30 -4.45
C VAL A 93 1.91 10.85 -3.51
N ALA A 94 2.08 12.12 -3.11
CA ALA A 94 1.13 12.82 -2.26
C ALA A 94 1.22 14.34 -2.51
N ASP A 95 0.07 14.99 -2.66
CA ASP A 95 -0.05 16.45 -2.75
C ASP A 95 0.91 17.09 -3.78
N GLY A 96 0.95 16.52 -4.99
CA GLY A 96 1.77 17.01 -6.10
C GLY A 96 3.28 16.79 -5.92
N ARG A 97 3.68 15.89 -5.02
CA ARG A 97 5.08 15.54 -4.77
C ARG A 97 5.32 14.04 -4.87
N VAL A 98 6.52 13.66 -5.31
CA VAL A 98 7.00 12.28 -5.31
C VAL A 98 8.11 12.14 -4.28
N PHE A 99 7.98 11.19 -3.35
CA PHE A 99 8.99 10.89 -2.33
C PHE A 99 9.65 9.55 -2.62
N LEU A 100 10.97 9.48 -2.48
CA LEU A 100 11.76 8.27 -2.69
C LEU A 100 12.94 8.26 -1.72
N SER A 101 13.41 7.08 -1.33
CA SER A 101 14.70 6.95 -0.64
C SER A 101 15.71 6.15 -1.45
N ASP A 102 16.97 6.58 -1.44
CA ASP A 102 18.07 5.90 -2.15
C ASP A 102 19.37 5.92 -1.34
N ARG A 103 20.43 5.32 -1.90
CA ARG A 103 21.78 5.32 -1.33
C ARG A 103 22.82 5.92 -2.26
N GLN A 104 23.83 6.52 -1.66
CA GLN A 104 25.08 6.97 -2.29
C GLN A 104 26.21 6.10 -1.72
N ARG A 105 26.64 5.08 -2.48
CA ARG A 105 27.55 4.03 -2.00
C ARG A 105 28.93 4.57 -1.64
N ASP A 106 29.48 5.39 -2.51
CA ASP A 106 30.78 6.07 -2.37
C ASP A 106 30.86 6.89 -1.08
N ARG A 107 29.76 7.55 -0.70
CA ARG A 107 29.67 8.38 0.51
C ARG A 107 29.21 7.63 1.75
N ASN A 108 28.72 6.40 1.61
CA ASN A 108 28.01 5.65 2.65
C ASN A 108 26.92 6.52 3.31
N THR A 109 26.09 7.13 2.47
CA THR A 109 24.92 7.92 2.88
C THR A 109 23.66 7.36 2.25
N GLU A 110 22.55 7.42 3.00
CA GLU A 110 21.21 7.24 2.46
C GLU A 110 20.56 8.64 2.33
N ARG A 111 19.62 8.77 1.40
CA ARG A 111 18.91 10.02 1.13
C ARG A 111 17.41 9.80 1.11
N VAL A 112 16.67 10.79 1.58
CA VAL A 112 15.25 10.97 1.29
C VAL A 112 15.13 12.13 0.31
N LEU A 113 14.45 11.88 -0.80
CA LEU A 113 14.32 12.79 -1.93
C LEU A 113 12.86 13.16 -2.11
N CYS A 114 12.60 14.42 -2.43
CA CYS A 114 11.28 14.90 -2.83
C CYS A 114 11.36 15.62 -4.16
N PHE A 115 10.48 15.25 -5.09
CA PHE A 115 10.39 15.80 -6.42
C PHE A 115 9.04 16.45 -6.66
N ASP A 116 9.01 17.47 -7.51
CA ASP A 116 7.79 18.00 -8.11
C ASP A 116 7.17 16.93 -9.02
N GLU A 117 5.93 16.52 -8.74
CA GLU A 117 5.29 15.41 -9.47
C GLU A 117 5.11 15.68 -10.97
N PRO A 118 4.69 16.88 -11.42
CA PRO A 118 4.58 17.18 -12.84
C PRO A 118 5.93 17.27 -13.57
N LYS A 119 6.98 17.80 -12.92
CA LYS A 119 8.25 18.13 -13.62
C LYS A 119 9.40 17.16 -13.36
N GLY A 120 9.32 16.34 -12.31
CA GLY A 120 10.43 15.50 -11.86
C GLY A 120 11.59 16.28 -11.26
N GLN A 121 11.41 17.58 -10.99
CA GLN A 121 12.46 18.44 -10.45
C GLN A 121 12.66 18.13 -8.96
N LEU A 122 13.90 17.90 -8.54
CA LEU A 122 14.22 17.75 -7.11
C LEU A 122 13.89 19.05 -6.37
N LEU A 123 12.98 18.97 -5.39
CA LEU A 123 12.57 20.08 -4.55
C LEU A 123 13.45 20.18 -3.30
N TRP A 124 13.68 19.04 -2.64
CA TRP A 124 14.54 18.97 -1.47
C TRP A 124 15.13 17.57 -1.30
N MET A 125 16.18 17.49 -0.49
CA MET A 125 16.88 16.27 -0.12
C MET A 125 17.28 16.31 1.35
N TYR A 126 17.03 15.22 2.06
CA TYR A 126 17.58 14.98 3.39
C TYR A 126 18.59 13.82 3.32
N GLU A 127 19.85 14.08 3.65
CA GLU A 127 20.96 13.12 3.54
C GLU A 127 21.53 12.81 4.94
N TYR A 128 21.83 11.54 5.20
CA TYR A 128 22.43 11.11 6.47
C TYR A 128 23.42 9.96 6.26
N LYS A 129 24.39 9.85 7.18
CA LYS A 129 25.38 8.77 7.16
C LYS A 129 24.69 7.44 7.45
N ALA A 130 24.93 6.44 6.61
CA ALA A 130 24.42 5.08 6.76
C ALA A 130 25.49 4.09 6.31
N VAL A 131 26.27 3.58 7.27
CA VAL A 131 27.27 2.54 7.00
C VAL A 131 26.59 1.18 7.08
N TYR A 132 26.51 0.48 5.95
CA TYR A 132 25.92 -0.84 5.89
C TYR A 132 26.87 -1.85 6.55
N ARG A 133 26.40 -2.52 7.61
CA ARG A 133 27.15 -3.54 8.35
C ARG A 133 26.25 -4.73 8.61
N GLY A 134 26.73 -5.94 8.30
CA GLY A 134 25.95 -7.16 8.54
C GLY A 134 24.76 -7.37 7.59
N VAL A 135 24.69 -6.61 6.49
CA VAL A 135 23.70 -6.82 5.41
C VAL A 135 24.36 -7.44 4.19
N ASP A 136 23.65 -8.34 3.51
CA ASP A 136 24.17 -9.20 2.44
C ASP A 136 24.53 -8.48 1.13
N TYR A 137 24.04 -7.26 0.93
CA TYR A 137 24.28 -6.50 -0.30
C TYR A 137 24.21 -4.98 -0.09
N ASP A 138 24.89 -4.26 -0.98
CA ASP A 138 25.18 -2.83 -0.88
C ASP A 138 24.11 -1.92 -1.52
N SER A 139 22.89 -2.44 -1.71
CA SER A 139 21.72 -1.69 -2.22
C SER A 139 20.66 -1.54 -1.13
N GLY A 140 20.01 -0.37 -1.09
CA GLY A 140 18.94 0.01 -0.15
C GLY A 140 18.77 1.54 -0.19
N PRO A 141 17.85 2.18 0.55
CA PRO A 141 16.81 1.66 1.43
C PRO A 141 15.77 0.78 0.74
N ARG A 142 14.91 0.10 1.51
CA ARG A 142 13.88 -0.84 1.00
C ARG A 142 12.45 -0.45 1.36
N ALA A 143 12.25 0.16 2.52
CA ALA A 143 10.95 0.62 2.95
C ALA A 143 10.50 1.83 2.11
N SER A 144 9.28 1.77 1.58
CA SER A 144 8.68 2.95 0.92
C SER A 144 8.36 4.02 1.98
N PRO A 145 8.51 5.32 1.67
CA PRO A 145 8.06 6.38 2.57
C PRO A 145 6.55 6.28 2.85
N THR A 146 6.12 6.86 3.96
CA THR A 146 4.70 7.07 4.28
C THR A 146 4.46 8.57 4.48
N VAL A 147 3.56 9.14 3.70
CA VAL A 147 3.13 10.54 3.81
C VAL A 147 1.79 10.60 4.52
N ASP A 148 1.67 11.47 5.52
CA ASP A 148 0.43 11.78 6.22
C ASP A 148 0.38 13.29 6.48
N GLY A 149 -0.42 13.98 5.67
CA GLY A 149 -0.48 15.44 5.64
C GLY A 149 0.90 16.07 5.46
N GLU A 150 1.29 16.94 6.40
CA GLU A 150 2.54 17.70 6.32
C GLU A 150 3.81 16.92 6.70
N LYS A 151 3.72 15.60 6.90
CA LYS A 151 4.82 14.77 7.41
C LYS A 151 5.10 13.60 6.48
N VAL A 152 6.39 13.30 6.32
CA VAL A 152 6.86 12.09 5.64
C VAL A 152 7.72 11.28 6.61
N TYR A 153 7.40 9.99 6.70
CA TYR A 153 8.07 9.02 7.56
C TYR A 153 8.87 8.05 6.70
N THR A 154 10.15 7.89 7.01
CA THR A 154 11.06 7.06 6.21
C THR A 154 11.89 6.15 7.09
N LEU A 155 12.17 4.94 6.60
CA LEU A 155 13.02 3.96 7.28
C LEU A 155 14.20 3.56 6.39
N GLY A 156 15.41 3.87 6.85
CA GLY A 156 16.66 3.46 6.23
C GLY A 156 17.01 1.99 6.48
N THR A 157 17.93 1.44 5.68
CA THR A 157 18.36 0.03 5.74
C THR A 157 18.85 -0.38 7.12
N MET A 158 19.55 0.53 7.80
CA MET A 158 20.19 0.28 9.09
C MET A 158 19.31 0.63 10.29
N GLY A 159 18.01 0.89 10.09
CA GLY A 159 17.09 1.20 11.19
C GLY A 159 17.03 2.67 11.58
N HIS A 160 17.42 3.58 10.69
CA HIS A 160 17.21 5.02 10.89
C HIS A 160 15.79 5.38 10.49
N LEU A 161 14.93 5.66 11.47
CA LEU A 161 13.56 6.12 11.26
C LEU A 161 13.53 7.64 11.38
N PHE A 162 12.99 8.33 10.38
CA PHE A 162 12.85 9.78 10.38
C PHE A 162 11.40 10.20 10.22
N CYS A 163 11.06 11.31 10.85
CA CYS A 163 9.92 12.14 10.50
C CYS A 163 10.45 13.48 9.99
N LEU A 164 10.13 13.80 8.74
CA LEU A 164 10.50 15.04 8.08
C LEU A 164 9.24 15.83 7.74
N LYS A 165 9.35 17.15 7.60
CA LYS A 165 8.27 17.94 6.99
C LYS A 165 8.21 17.65 5.49
N ALA A 166 7.02 17.36 4.97
CA ALA A 166 6.82 17.07 3.55
C ALA A 166 7.18 18.28 2.65
N ALA A 167 7.03 19.51 3.16
CA ALA A 167 7.24 20.73 2.39
C ALA A 167 8.71 21.01 2.06
N ASP A 168 9.63 20.77 2.99
CA ASP A 168 11.03 21.21 2.88
C ASP A 168 12.06 20.16 3.32
N GLY A 169 11.64 18.97 3.75
CA GLY A 169 12.53 17.91 4.20
C GLY A 169 13.19 18.16 5.55
N SER A 170 12.80 19.22 6.27
CA SER A 170 13.37 19.52 7.58
C SER A 170 13.03 18.44 8.61
N LEU A 171 14.03 18.02 9.37
CA LEU A 171 13.90 16.99 10.40
C LEU A 171 12.99 17.47 11.53
N VAL A 172 11.99 16.67 11.88
CA VAL A 172 11.13 16.88 13.05
C VAL A 172 11.63 16.04 14.22
N TRP A 173 11.78 14.73 14.00
CA TRP A 173 12.34 13.81 14.98
C TRP A 173 12.95 12.59 14.28
N LYS A 174 13.80 11.85 14.99
CA LYS A 174 14.41 10.60 14.51
C LYS A 174 14.49 9.53 15.59
N LYS A 175 14.60 8.28 15.14
CA LYS A 175 14.97 7.11 15.95
C LYS A 175 16.07 6.32 15.25
N ASP A 176 16.90 5.69 16.05
CA ASP A 176 17.91 4.73 15.60
C ASP A 176 17.58 3.40 16.27
N TYR A 177 17.10 2.42 15.50
CA TYR A 177 16.65 1.15 16.06
C TYR A 177 17.77 0.40 16.79
N VAL A 178 19.02 0.51 16.31
CA VAL A 178 20.14 -0.17 16.95
C VAL A 178 20.46 0.51 18.28
N ALA A 179 20.59 1.84 18.29
CA ALA A 179 20.95 2.59 19.49
C ALA A 179 19.81 2.65 20.53
N ASP A 180 18.57 2.85 20.08
CA ASP A 180 17.42 3.08 20.95
C ASP A 180 16.78 1.77 21.44
N TYR A 181 16.87 0.69 20.63
CA TYR A 181 16.13 -0.56 20.85
C TYR A 181 17.01 -1.83 20.84
N GLY A 182 18.31 -1.71 20.65
CA GLY A 182 19.21 -2.88 20.59
C GLY A 182 18.86 -3.83 19.44
N THR A 183 18.34 -3.29 18.34
CA THR A 183 17.90 -4.08 17.19
C THR A 183 19.08 -4.77 16.51
N GLU A 184 18.91 -6.06 16.25
CA GLU A 184 19.76 -6.83 15.35
C GLU A 184 19.25 -6.61 13.92
N VAL A 185 20.00 -5.87 13.11
CA VAL A 185 19.60 -5.57 11.72
C VAL A 185 19.47 -6.88 10.94
N PRO A 186 18.32 -7.16 10.31
CA PRO A 186 18.14 -8.36 9.50
C PRO A 186 19.17 -8.44 8.37
N VAL A 187 19.48 -9.65 7.92
CA VAL A 187 20.54 -9.87 6.93
C VAL A 187 20.27 -9.18 5.58
N TRP A 188 18.99 -8.92 5.24
CA TRP A 188 18.61 -8.12 4.08
C TRP A 188 18.22 -6.69 4.42
N GLY A 189 18.55 -6.21 5.61
CA GLY A 189 18.24 -4.86 6.08
C GLY A 189 16.78 -4.63 6.45
N MET A 190 16.49 -3.45 7.00
CA MET A 190 15.11 -3.07 7.32
C MET A 190 14.27 -2.81 6.06
N ALA A 191 13.04 -3.34 6.05
CA ALA A 191 12.12 -3.20 4.92
C ALA A 191 10.67 -2.84 5.30
N GLY A 192 10.29 -2.92 6.58
CA GLY A 192 8.91 -2.69 7.02
C GLY A 192 8.51 -1.21 6.96
N ALA A 193 7.70 -0.83 5.97
CA ALA A 193 7.25 0.56 5.79
C ALA A 193 6.39 1.03 6.98
N PRO A 194 6.76 2.13 7.69
CA PRO A 194 6.03 2.63 8.86
C PRO A 194 4.56 2.91 8.54
N LEU A 195 3.64 2.48 9.40
CA LEU A 195 2.20 2.67 9.24
C LEU A 195 1.71 3.85 10.08
N VAL A 196 0.94 4.76 9.50
CA VAL A 196 0.20 5.76 10.27
C VAL A 196 -1.20 5.23 10.60
N GLU A 197 -1.59 5.34 11.86
CA GLU A 197 -2.90 4.95 12.38
C GLU A 197 -3.34 5.96 13.44
N GLY A 198 -4.22 6.90 13.05
CA GLY A 198 -4.55 8.07 13.88
C GLY A 198 -3.31 8.90 14.18
N ASP A 199 -3.01 9.11 15.46
CA ASP A 199 -1.83 9.83 15.94
C ASP A 199 -0.58 8.94 16.12
N LEU A 200 -0.68 7.67 15.76
CA LEU A 200 0.40 6.71 15.90
C LEU A 200 1.15 6.50 14.60
N LEU A 201 2.47 6.37 14.71
CA LEU A 201 3.32 5.77 13.71
C LEU A 201 3.81 4.41 14.24
N ILE A 202 3.34 3.33 13.63
CA ILE A 202 3.65 1.96 14.00
C ILE A 202 4.75 1.43 13.09
N ALA A 203 5.82 0.91 13.68
CA ALA A 203 6.98 0.43 12.94
C ALA A 203 7.45 -0.95 13.39
N ASN A 204 7.89 -1.75 12.42
CA ASN A 204 8.60 -3.00 12.63
C ASN A 204 10.05 -2.68 13.00
N VAL A 205 10.36 -2.73 14.30
CA VAL A 205 11.64 -2.29 14.88
C VAL A 205 12.58 -3.47 15.08
N GLY A 206 12.07 -4.67 15.39
CA GLY A 206 12.91 -5.84 15.64
C GLY A 206 13.84 -5.73 16.85
N GLY A 207 13.54 -4.85 17.80
CA GLY A 207 14.35 -4.56 18.97
C GLY A 207 13.99 -5.38 20.21
N ARG A 208 14.76 -5.19 21.29
CA ARG A 208 14.62 -5.95 22.54
C ARG A 208 14.74 -5.04 23.78
N PRO A 209 14.11 -5.42 24.92
CA PRO A 209 13.07 -6.43 25.05
C PRO A 209 11.70 -5.91 24.57
N ASN A 210 10.85 -6.80 24.05
CA ASN A 210 9.47 -6.51 23.64
C ASN A 210 9.33 -5.34 22.64
N ALA A 211 10.27 -5.18 21.70
CA ALA A 211 10.27 -4.08 20.75
C ALA A 211 10.35 -4.59 19.30
N CYS A 212 9.77 -5.75 19.02
CA CYS A 212 9.63 -6.20 17.64
C CYS A 212 8.70 -5.23 16.88
N LEU A 213 7.59 -4.82 17.50
CA LEU A 213 6.69 -3.80 16.99
C LEU A 213 6.58 -2.64 17.99
N VAL A 214 6.70 -1.41 17.52
CA VAL A 214 6.66 -0.19 18.35
C VAL A 214 5.74 0.83 17.71
N ALA A 215 4.91 1.49 18.52
CA ALA A 215 4.19 2.69 18.13
C ALA A 215 4.79 3.92 18.76
N PHE A 216 4.95 4.94 17.93
CA PHE A 216 5.37 6.27 18.31
C PHE A 216 4.22 7.25 18.15
N ASN A 217 4.19 8.31 18.95
CA ASN A 217 3.41 9.48 18.58
C ASN A 217 4.00 10.05 17.29
N LYS A 218 3.19 10.13 16.23
CA LYS A 218 3.67 10.49 14.88
C LYS A 218 4.26 11.91 14.82
N TYR A 219 3.82 12.80 15.69
CA TYR A 219 4.28 14.19 15.72
C TYR A 219 5.58 14.39 16.51
N SER A 220 5.78 13.67 17.61
CA SER A 220 6.93 13.87 18.52
C SER A 220 7.99 12.77 18.47
N GLY A 221 7.65 11.59 17.95
CA GLY A 221 8.52 10.41 17.99
C GLY A 221 8.61 9.77 19.38
N GLN A 222 7.80 10.20 20.34
CA GLN A 222 7.75 9.57 21.67
C GLN A 222 7.16 8.16 21.55
N GLU A 223 7.81 7.17 22.17
CA GLU A 223 7.25 5.82 22.29
C GLU A 223 5.93 5.85 23.06
N VAL A 224 4.87 5.28 22.48
CA VAL A 224 3.56 5.14 23.10
C VAL A 224 3.37 3.72 23.64
N TRP A 225 3.72 2.72 22.83
CA TRP A 225 3.75 1.33 23.24
C TRP A 225 4.77 0.54 22.43
N LYS A 226 5.23 -0.58 22.99
CA LYS A 226 6.03 -1.59 22.31
C LYS A 226 5.58 -2.98 22.72
N THR A 227 5.71 -3.95 21.82
CA THR A 227 5.23 -5.32 22.04
C THR A 227 6.02 -6.32 21.22
N LEU A 228 5.78 -7.61 21.51
CA LEU A 228 6.36 -8.80 20.87
C LEU A 228 7.88 -8.97 21.05
N MET A 229 8.31 -10.21 21.29
CA MET A 229 9.73 -10.60 21.36
C MET A 229 10.23 -11.28 20.09
N ASP A 230 9.37 -11.36 19.08
CA ASP A 230 9.61 -12.06 17.84
C ASP A 230 10.75 -11.44 17.05
N ARG A 231 11.36 -12.23 16.15
CA ARG A 231 12.19 -11.65 15.09
C ARG A 231 11.29 -10.88 14.12
N PRO A 232 11.72 -9.71 13.64
CA PRO A 232 10.86 -8.76 12.91
C PRO A 232 10.34 -9.31 11.57
N GLY A 233 11.10 -10.19 10.93
CA GLY A 233 10.91 -10.47 9.51
C GLY A 233 10.99 -9.20 8.66
N TYR A 234 10.27 -9.15 7.55
CA TYR A 234 10.34 -8.03 6.60
C TYR A 234 8.98 -7.41 6.27
N SER A 235 7.91 -7.97 6.83
CA SER A 235 6.56 -7.62 6.45
C SER A 235 6.16 -6.24 6.98
N THR A 236 5.27 -5.62 6.23
CA THR A 236 4.72 -4.31 6.51
C THR A 236 3.31 -4.49 7.12
N PRO A 237 3.01 -3.91 8.30
CA PRO A 237 1.72 -4.12 8.96
C PRO A 237 0.55 -3.49 8.19
N ILE A 238 -0.65 -4.03 8.39
CA ILE A 238 -1.91 -3.48 7.87
C ILE A 238 -2.92 -3.31 9.01
N VAL A 239 -3.92 -2.46 8.80
CA VAL A 239 -5.07 -2.34 9.71
C VAL A 239 -6.33 -2.81 8.99
N ILE A 240 -7.12 -3.62 9.68
CA ILE A 240 -8.36 -4.20 9.17
C ILE A 240 -9.50 -3.98 10.17
N GLU A 241 -10.73 -4.05 9.67
CA GLU A 241 -11.93 -4.13 10.50
C GLU A 241 -12.46 -5.57 10.43
N ALA A 242 -12.46 -6.27 11.56
CA ALA A 242 -12.98 -7.64 11.66
C ALA A 242 -13.48 -7.92 13.08
N GLY A 243 -14.48 -8.78 13.24
CA GLY A 243 -15.00 -9.10 14.58
C GLY A 243 -15.54 -7.89 15.34
N GLY A 244 -16.07 -6.89 14.62
CA GLY A 244 -16.52 -5.61 15.19
C GLY A 244 -15.40 -4.76 15.80
N THR A 245 -14.14 -5.03 15.47
CA THR A 245 -12.97 -4.39 16.07
C THR A 245 -11.94 -4.00 15.01
N ARG A 246 -11.32 -2.83 15.20
CA ARG A 246 -10.18 -2.36 14.43
C ARG A 246 -8.91 -3.09 14.89
N GLN A 247 -8.29 -3.84 14.01
CA GLN A 247 -7.19 -4.75 14.30
C GLN A 247 -5.95 -4.40 13.49
N LEU A 248 -4.82 -4.23 14.17
CA LEU A 248 -3.50 -4.16 13.57
C LEU A 248 -3.00 -5.58 13.31
N VAL A 249 -2.85 -5.95 12.03
CA VAL A 249 -2.27 -7.23 11.63
C VAL A 249 -0.78 -7.03 11.36
N PHE A 250 0.04 -7.82 12.04
CA PHE A 250 1.48 -7.83 11.85
C PHE A 250 1.99 -9.28 11.70
N TRP A 251 2.80 -9.52 10.67
CA TRP A 251 3.39 -10.82 10.41
C TRP A 251 4.89 -10.79 10.71
N SER A 252 5.24 -11.29 11.90
CA SER A 252 6.62 -11.48 12.32
C SER A 252 7.23 -12.69 11.61
N ALA A 253 8.51 -12.95 11.84
CA ALA A 253 9.14 -14.18 11.35
C ALA A 253 8.60 -15.47 12.04
N GLN A 254 7.80 -15.34 13.10
CA GLN A 254 7.40 -16.47 13.94
C GLN A 254 5.88 -16.69 13.97
N ALA A 255 5.08 -15.65 13.79
CA ALA A 255 3.63 -15.73 13.86
C ALA A 255 2.93 -14.56 13.16
N VAL A 256 1.66 -14.78 12.81
CA VAL A 256 0.73 -13.70 12.46
C VAL A 256 0.03 -13.26 13.73
N HIS A 257 0.07 -11.96 14.00
CA HIS A 257 -0.53 -11.35 15.16
C HIS A 257 -1.65 -10.40 14.74
N SER A 258 -2.67 -10.32 15.60
CA SER A 258 -3.60 -9.20 15.63
C SER A 258 -3.52 -8.49 16.97
N LEU A 259 -3.49 -7.16 16.92
CA LEU A 259 -3.35 -6.30 18.08
C LEU A 259 -4.34 -5.13 18.04
N ASP A 260 -4.65 -4.55 19.20
CA ASP A 260 -5.28 -3.23 19.27
C ASP A 260 -4.26 -2.19 18.80
N PRO A 261 -4.50 -1.46 17.69
CA PRO A 261 -3.54 -0.49 17.18
C PRO A 261 -3.19 0.61 18.17
N ARG A 262 -4.09 0.95 19.12
CA ARG A 262 -3.88 2.05 20.07
C ARG A 262 -3.03 1.65 21.26
N THR A 263 -3.05 0.38 21.65
CA THR A 263 -2.44 -0.08 22.91
C THR A 263 -1.36 -1.14 22.72
N GLY A 264 -1.25 -1.74 21.54
CA GLY A 264 -0.34 -2.86 21.28
C GLY A 264 -0.77 -4.16 21.99
N LYS A 265 -1.97 -4.20 22.57
CA LYS A 265 -2.52 -5.40 23.21
C LYS A 265 -2.84 -6.45 22.15
N ILE A 266 -2.30 -7.65 22.30
CA ILE A 266 -2.56 -8.77 21.40
C ILE A 266 -4.00 -9.26 21.59
N TYR A 267 -4.76 -9.35 20.50
CA TYR A 267 -6.04 -10.04 20.45
C TYR A 267 -5.87 -11.54 20.20
N TRP A 268 -5.04 -11.89 19.21
CA TRP A 268 -4.70 -13.28 18.89
C TRP A 268 -3.34 -13.38 18.20
N SER A 269 -2.73 -14.56 18.29
CA SER A 269 -1.48 -14.92 17.61
C SER A 269 -1.61 -16.33 17.05
N ILE A 270 -1.30 -16.51 15.76
CA ILE A 270 -1.27 -17.82 15.11
C ILE A 270 0.16 -18.12 14.65
N PRO A 271 0.81 -19.18 15.17
CA PRO A 271 2.19 -19.52 14.81
C PRO A 271 2.36 -19.84 13.33
N TYR A 272 3.36 -19.20 12.72
CA TYR A 272 3.80 -19.45 11.35
C TYR A 272 5.27 -19.03 11.23
N ARG A 273 6.18 -19.99 11.44
CA ARG A 273 7.62 -19.72 11.42
C ARG A 273 8.11 -19.67 9.98
N CYS A 274 8.83 -18.60 9.66
CA CYS A 274 9.41 -18.39 8.34
C CYS A 274 10.89 -18.77 8.35
N ARG A 275 11.30 -19.66 7.45
CA ARG A 275 12.72 -19.94 7.22
C ARG A 275 13.44 -18.66 6.78
N SER A 276 14.62 -18.44 7.35
CA SER A 276 15.41 -17.21 7.13
C SER A 276 14.65 -15.91 7.44
N ASP A 277 13.62 -15.97 8.27
CA ASP A 277 12.79 -14.81 8.66
C ASP A 277 12.06 -14.14 7.48
N LEU A 278 11.84 -14.87 6.37
CA LEU A 278 11.26 -14.35 5.12
C LEU A 278 9.72 -14.16 5.16
N SER A 279 9.19 -13.52 6.21
CA SER A 279 7.86 -12.92 6.14
C SER A 279 7.93 -11.62 5.33
N VAL A 280 7.89 -11.71 4.00
CA VAL A 280 8.11 -10.56 3.10
C VAL A 280 6.80 -9.99 2.57
N ALA A 281 5.98 -10.83 1.92
CA ALA A 281 4.71 -10.40 1.35
C ALA A 281 3.79 -9.76 2.41
N THR A 282 3.05 -8.72 2.01
CA THR A 282 2.09 -8.08 2.91
C THR A 282 0.90 -9.01 3.12
N PRO A 283 0.39 -9.21 4.36
CA PRO A 283 -0.84 -9.96 4.58
C PRO A 283 -1.99 -9.38 3.75
N VAL A 284 -2.82 -10.24 3.17
CA VAL A 284 -3.95 -9.81 2.32
C VAL A 284 -5.25 -10.09 3.03
N HIS A 285 -5.98 -9.02 3.37
CA HIS A 285 -7.32 -9.10 3.93
C HIS A 285 -8.37 -9.05 2.82
N TYR A 286 -9.27 -10.02 2.79
CA TYR A 286 -10.34 -10.11 1.81
C TYR A 286 -11.60 -10.68 2.46
N HIS A 287 -12.62 -9.84 2.65
CA HIS A 287 -13.84 -10.15 3.41
C HIS A 287 -13.54 -10.61 4.83
N ASP A 288 -13.78 -11.88 5.13
CA ASP A 288 -13.51 -12.50 6.43
C ASP A 288 -12.31 -13.44 6.38
N LEU A 289 -11.41 -13.21 5.42
CA LEU A 289 -10.21 -14.00 5.21
C LEU A 289 -8.95 -13.14 5.34
N LEU A 290 -7.89 -13.76 5.85
CA LEU A 290 -6.56 -13.18 5.91
C LEU A 290 -5.55 -14.19 5.37
N PHE A 291 -4.86 -13.82 4.29
CA PHE A 291 -3.89 -14.67 3.60
C PHE A 291 -2.45 -14.20 3.84
N ILE A 292 -1.55 -15.16 4.05
CA ILE A 292 -0.11 -14.94 4.05
C ILE A 292 0.60 -16.04 3.24
N SER A 293 1.78 -15.70 2.69
CA SER A 293 2.62 -16.64 1.94
C SER A 293 4.10 -16.28 2.06
N SER A 294 4.94 -17.29 2.30
CA SER A 294 6.39 -17.22 2.45
C SER A 294 7.07 -18.03 1.34
N PHE A 295 8.24 -17.57 0.89
CA PHE A 295 9.02 -18.21 -0.17
C PHE A 295 9.42 -19.66 0.11
N TYR A 296 9.70 -20.03 1.37
CA TYR A 296 10.11 -21.40 1.72
C TYR A 296 9.01 -22.22 2.39
N ASP A 297 8.10 -21.55 3.09
CA ASP A 297 7.21 -22.21 4.07
C ASP A 297 5.77 -22.35 3.54
N GLY A 298 5.51 -21.86 2.33
CA GLY A 298 4.23 -21.96 1.65
C GLY A 298 3.22 -20.91 2.06
N ALA A 299 1.94 -21.28 2.03
CA ALA A 299 0.84 -20.37 2.30
C ALA A 299 -0.07 -20.80 3.46
N MET A 300 -0.75 -19.83 4.05
CA MET A 300 -1.81 -20.05 5.04
C MET A 300 -2.96 -19.08 4.83
N MET A 301 -4.17 -19.62 4.91
CA MET A 301 -5.42 -18.84 4.93
C MET A 301 -6.04 -18.92 6.32
N LEU A 302 -6.32 -17.77 6.88
CA LEU A 302 -7.02 -17.62 8.14
C LEU A 302 -8.46 -17.18 7.89
N LYS A 303 -9.39 -17.72 8.67
CA LYS A 303 -10.77 -17.25 8.79
C LYS A 303 -10.85 -16.30 9.98
N LEU A 304 -11.32 -15.08 9.73
CA LEU A 304 -11.58 -14.09 10.76
C LEU A 304 -13.00 -14.25 11.29
N ASP A 305 -13.16 -14.19 12.61
CA ASP A 305 -14.48 -14.23 13.24
C ASP A 305 -15.25 -12.92 12.98
N SER A 306 -16.56 -13.02 12.72
CA SER A 306 -17.40 -11.88 12.36
C SER A 306 -17.87 -11.06 13.56
N LYS A 307 -17.75 -11.58 14.79
CA LYS A 307 -18.30 -10.99 16.02
C LYS A 307 -17.23 -10.64 17.07
N GLN A 308 -16.07 -11.28 17.02
CA GLN A 308 -14.98 -11.10 17.98
C GLN A 308 -13.64 -11.02 17.26
N PRO A 309 -12.63 -10.31 17.81
CA PRO A 309 -11.29 -10.32 17.25
C PRO A 309 -10.64 -11.67 17.54
N LYS A 310 -10.97 -12.67 16.72
CA LYS A 310 -10.45 -14.04 16.73
C LYS A 310 -10.18 -14.48 15.30
N ALA A 311 -9.26 -15.43 15.15
CA ALA A 311 -8.99 -16.06 13.88
C ALA A 311 -8.77 -17.57 14.07
N SER A 312 -9.09 -18.35 13.04
CA SER A 312 -8.79 -19.78 12.96
C SER A 312 -8.14 -20.09 11.62
N ILE A 313 -7.35 -21.15 11.55
CA ILE A 313 -6.78 -21.62 10.28
C ILE A 313 -7.91 -22.22 9.45
N LEU A 314 -8.14 -21.66 8.25
CA LEU A 314 -9.07 -22.25 7.27
C LEU A 314 -8.37 -23.39 6.53
N TRP A 315 -7.17 -23.11 6.02
CA TRP A 315 -6.26 -24.10 5.47
C TRP A 315 -4.82 -23.61 5.57
N LYS A 316 -3.88 -24.54 5.53
CA LYS A 316 -2.44 -24.27 5.55
C LYS A 316 -1.76 -25.29 4.66
N GLU A 317 -0.81 -24.84 3.85
CA GLU A 317 -0.01 -25.73 3.01
C GLU A 317 0.83 -26.66 3.90
N PRO A 318 0.90 -27.97 3.60
CA PRO A 318 1.87 -28.84 4.23
C PRO A 318 3.29 -28.40 3.86
N PRO A 319 4.32 -28.73 4.68
CA PRO A 319 5.70 -28.44 4.34
C PRO A 319 6.04 -28.99 2.94
N THR A 320 6.52 -28.12 2.06
CA THR A 320 6.92 -28.48 0.70
C THR A 320 8.22 -27.76 0.32
N SER A 321 8.78 -28.11 -0.84
CA SER A 321 9.92 -27.42 -1.44
C SER A 321 9.46 -26.16 -2.16
N GLU A 322 10.29 -25.13 -2.15
CA GLU A 322 10.14 -23.93 -2.99
C GLU A 322 10.23 -24.21 -4.50
N LEU A 323 10.72 -25.40 -4.89
CA LEU A 323 10.72 -25.89 -6.28
C LEU A 323 9.44 -26.63 -6.68
N GLU A 324 8.74 -27.21 -5.69
CA GLU A 324 7.58 -28.08 -5.90
C GLU A 324 6.42 -27.56 -5.03
N THR A 325 5.92 -26.39 -5.40
CA THR A 325 4.88 -25.68 -4.64
C THR A 325 3.49 -26.20 -5.01
N THR A 326 2.63 -26.40 -4.01
CA THR A 326 1.24 -26.85 -4.25
C THR A 326 0.25 -25.70 -4.29
N ILE A 327 0.52 -24.64 -3.53
CA ILE A 327 -0.28 -23.40 -3.49
C ILE A 327 0.54 -22.27 -4.13
N VAL A 328 1.15 -21.40 -3.33
CA VAL A 328 2.01 -20.32 -3.79
C VAL A 328 2.94 -19.90 -2.66
N HIS A 329 4.19 -19.63 -3.02
CA HIS A 329 5.30 -19.26 -2.16
C HIS A 329 5.79 -17.87 -2.58
N CYS A 330 4.99 -16.86 -2.28
CA CYS A 330 5.28 -15.48 -2.62
C CYS A 330 6.53 -14.99 -1.88
N LEU A 331 7.40 -14.25 -2.58
CA LEU A 331 8.48 -13.49 -1.97
C LEU A 331 8.13 -12.00 -1.90
N MET A 332 8.37 -11.24 -2.97
CA MET A 332 8.16 -9.78 -3.02
C MET A 332 6.82 -9.38 -3.66
N SER A 333 6.10 -10.33 -4.27
CA SER A 333 4.77 -10.07 -4.83
C SER A 333 3.71 -10.22 -3.76
N THR A 334 2.76 -9.30 -3.69
CA THR A 334 1.58 -9.45 -2.84
C THR A 334 0.39 -9.89 -3.69
N PRO A 335 -0.31 -10.99 -3.34
CA PRO A 335 -1.44 -11.49 -4.11
C PRO A 335 -2.61 -10.51 -4.27
N TYR A 336 -3.37 -10.71 -5.35
CA TYR A 336 -4.61 -10.01 -5.66
C TYR A 336 -5.82 -10.96 -5.55
N PHE A 337 -6.84 -10.59 -4.77
CA PHE A 337 -8.06 -11.37 -4.57
C PHE A 337 -9.23 -10.80 -5.39
N LYS A 338 -9.97 -11.66 -6.10
CA LYS A 338 -11.13 -11.29 -6.94
C LYS A 338 -12.16 -12.43 -6.99
N GLY A 339 -13.38 -12.15 -6.54
CA GLY A 339 -14.45 -13.15 -6.51
C GLY A 339 -14.06 -14.32 -5.60
N ASN A 340 -14.06 -15.54 -6.17
CA ASN A 340 -13.70 -16.79 -5.48
C ASN A 340 -12.23 -17.22 -5.72
N HIS A 341 -11.41 -16.38 -6.35
CA HIS A 341 -10.05 -16.69 -6.74
C HIS A 341 -9.06 -15.62 -6.28
N PHE A 342 -7.79 -15.99 -6.22
CA PHE A 342 -6.70 -15.05 -6.06
C PHE A 342 -5.57 -15.34 -7.05
N TYR A 343 -4.81 -14.30 -7.36
CA TYR A 343 -3.72 -14.31 -8.32
C TYR A 343 -2.43 -13.90 -7.63
N ALA A 344 -1.37 -14.64 -7.91
CA ALA A 344 -0.10 -14.46 -7.23
C ALA A 344 1.05 -14.94 -8.11
N VAL A 345 2.24 -14.38 -7.90
CA VAL A 345 3.48 -14.84 -8.53
C VAL A 345 4.22 -15.72 -7.54
N ASP A 346 4.52 -16.95 -7.97
CA ASP A 346 5.23 -17.94 -7.18
C ASP A 346 6.75 -17.73 -7.17
N SER A 347 7.45 -18.54 -6.36
CA SER A 347 8.90 -18.53 -6.13
C SER A 347 9.78 -18.39 -7.37
N TYR A 348 9.34 -18.91 -8.52
CA TYR A 348 10.10 -18.96 -9.77
C TYR A 348 9.46 -18.19 -10.93
N GLY A 349 8.49 -17.31 -10.62
CA GLY A 349 7.81 -16.46 -11.58
C GLY A 349 6.47 -17.00 -12.07
N GLU A 350 6.04 -18.18 -11.65
CA GLU A 350 4.76 -18.71 -12.08
C GLU A 350 3.62 -17.78 -11.62
N LEU A 351 3.00 -17.06 -12.56
CA LEU A 351 1.77 -16.33 -12.31
C LEU A 351 0.65 -17.38 -12.26
N ARG A 352 -0.06 -17.43 -11.14
CA ARG A 352 -1.08 -18.45 -10.85
C ARG A 352 -2.42 -17.81 -10.59
N CYS A 353 -3.48 -18.54 -10.95
CA CYS A 353 -4.81 -18.37 -10.37
C CYS A 353 -5.09 -19.53 -9.42
N LEU A 354 -5.60 -19.23 -8.24
CA LEU A 354 -5.90 -20.22 -7.21
C LEU A 354 -7.30 -20.01 -6.64
N GLU A 355 -7.97 -21.10 -6.29
CA GLU A 355 -9.23 -21.06 -5.56
C GLU A 355 -9.01 -20.55 -4.13
N ILE A 356 -9.79 -19.56 -3.67
CA ILE A 356 -9.68 -19.03 -2.31
C ILE A 356 -10.00 -20.10 -1.26
N ALA A 357 -11.02 -20.93 -1.52
CA ALA A 357 -11.54 -21.88 -0.54
C ALA A 357 -10.56 -23.00 -0.20
N THR A 358 -9.67 -23.36 -1.12
CA THR A 358 -8.82 -24.55 -1.04
C THR A 358 -7.33 -24.26 -1.25
N GLY A 359 -6.98 -23.13 -1.86
CA GLY A 359 -5.63 -22.85 -2.36
C GLY A 359 -5.27 -23.65 -3.61
N LYS A 360 -6.20 -24.40 -4.20
CA LYS A 360 -5.93 -25.23 -5.38
C LYS A 360 -5.61 -24.34 -6.58
N ARG A 361 -4.51 -24.64 -7.26
CA ARG A 361 -4.12 -24.01 -8.53
C ARG A 361 -5.14 -24.35 -9.63
N VAL A 362 -5.68 -23.32 -10.26
CA VAL A 362 -6.60 -23.39 -11.41
C VAL A 362 -5.80 -23.37 -12.71
N TRP A 363 -4.88 -22.42 -12.84
CA TRP A 363 -3.94 -22.32 -13.96
C TRP A 363 -2.64 -21.69 -13.50
N GLU A 364 -1.59 -21.85 -14.32
CA GLU A 364 -0.33 -21.13 -14.20
C GLU A 364 0.23 -20.73 -15.57
N THR A 365 1.01 -19.66 -15.60
CA THR A 365 1.78 -19.24 -16.77
C THR A 365 3.08 -18.57 -16.35
N LEU A 366 4.07 -18.60 -17.23
CA LEU A 366 5.33 -17.88 -17.10
C LEU A 366 5.39 -16.66 -18.04
N GLU A 367 4.33 -16.38 -18.80
CA GLU A 367 4.33 -15.31 -19.80
C GLU A 367 4.55 -13.92 -19.19
N ALA A 368 4.03 -13.66 -17.99
CA ALA A 368 4.12 -12.35 -17.35
C ALA A 368 5.52 -12.01 -16.82
N THR A 369 6.33 -13.01 -16.44
CA THR A 369 7.58 -12.78 -15.68
C THR A 369 8.77 -13.61 -16.13
N GLY A 370 8.59 -14.68 -16.92
CA GLY A 370 9.63 -15.67 -17.19
C GLY A 370 9.88 -16.64 -16.03
N LYS A 371 10.84 -17.56 -16.21
CA LYS A 371 11.20 -18.59 -15.23
C LYS A 371 12.56 -18.35 -14.61
N GLU A 372 12.56 -17.75 -13.44
CA GLU A 372 13.79 -17.45 -12.72
C GLU A 372 13.53 -17.42 -11.21
N ARG A 373 14.54 -17.82 -10.43
CA ARG A 373 14.41 -17.76 -8.96
C ARG A 373 14.17 -16.31 -8.51
N TRP A 374 13.21 -16.15 -7.61
CA TRP A 374 12.76 -14.85 -7.07
C TRP A 374 12.13 -13.92 -8.10
N SER A 375 11.72 -14.47 -9.24
CA SER A 375 10.98 -13.69 -10.22
C SER A 375 9.66 -13.20 -9.65
N SER A 376 9.33 -11.94 -9.96
CA SER A 376 8.23 -11.25 -9.30
C SER A 376 7.57 -10.23 -10.22
N ALA A 377 6.30 -9.97 -9.94
CA ALA A 377 5.58 -8.82 -10.47
C ALA A 377 4.65 -8.22 -9.40
N GLN A 378 4.58 -6.89 -9.37
CA GLN A 378 3.61 -6.17 -8.55
C GLN A 378 2.28 -6.08 -9.28
N LEU A 379 1.26 -6.71 -8.72
CA LEU A 379 -0.11 -6.70 -9.25
C LEU A 379 -0.87 -5.49 -8.71
N THR A 380 -1.33 -4.61 -9.60
CA THR A 380 -2.12 -3.41 -9.28
C THR A 380 -3.43 -3.42 -10.05
N PRO A 381 -4.55 -3.88 -9.44
CA PRO A 381 -5.83 -3.93 -10.12
C PRO A 381 -6.44 -2.53 -10.29
N THR A 382 -7.01 -2.28 -11.47
CA THR A 382 -7.63 -1.00 -11.85
C THR A 382 -8.78 -1.22 -12.85
N GLY A 383 -9.97 -0.69 -12.58
CA GLY A 383 -11.04 -0.58 -13.57
C GLY A 383 -11.38 -1.84 -14.38
N GLY A 384 -11.30 -3.04 -13.79
CA GLY A 384 -11.56 -4.33 -14.45
C GLY A 384 -10.31 -5.08 -14.96
N HIS A 385 -9.21 -4.36 -15.15
CA HIS A 385 -7.91 -4.87 -15.58
C HIS A 385 -6.91 -4.91 -14.40
N THR A 386 -5.72 -5.42 -14.67
CA THR A 386 -4.59 -5.43 -13.74
C THR A 386 -3.34 -4.95 -14.44
N PHE A 387 -2.65 -3.99 -13.82
CA PHE A 387 -1.26 -3.70 -14.18
C PHE A 387 -0.33 -4.69 -13.46
N LEU A 388 0.61 -5.28 -14.21
CA LEU A 388 1.69 -6.08 -13.67
C LEU A 388 2.99 -5.36 -14.01
N PHE A 389 3.68 -4.85 -12.99
CA PHE A 389 5.05 -4.36 -13.16
C PHE A 389 6.00 -5.49 -12.78
N ASN A 390 6.69 -6.08 -13.75
CA ASN A 390 7.59 -7.21 -13.51
C ASN A 390 9.04 -6.74 -13.28
N GLU A 391 9.86 -7.64 -12.76
CA GLU A 391 11.26 -7.33 -12.48
C GLU A 391 12.14 -7.07 -13.72
N HIS A 392 11.64 -7.34 -14.93
CA HIS A 392 12.31 -7.02 -16.18
C HIS A 392 12.15 -5.54 -16.57
N GLY A 393 11.44 -4.77 -15.74
CA GLY A 393 11.12 -3.37 -15.92
C GLY A 393 9.99 -3.16 -16.93
N GLU A 394 9.16 -4.18 -17.14
CA GLU A 394 8.03 -4.14 -18.04
C GLU A 394 6.75 -3.86 -17.25
N LEU A 395 5.96 -2.93 -17.77
CA LEU A 395 4.56 -2.78 -17.40
C LEU A 395 3.73 -3.60 -18.37
N ILE A 396 2.82 -4.39 -17.83
CA ILE A 396 1.88 -5.22 -18.57
C ILE A 396 0.47 -4.82 -18.14
N LEU A 397 -0.42 -4.62 -19.09
CA LEU A 397 -1.85 -4.50 -18.87
C LEU A 397 -2.50 -5.84 -19.25
N ALA A 398 -3.21 -6.47 -18.31
CA ALA A 398 -3.82 -7.77 -18.54
C ALA A 398 -5.17 -7.93 -17.81
N GLU A 399 -5.98 -8.86 -18.30
CA GLU A 399 -7.12 -9.39 -17.57
C GLU A 399 -6.71 -10.68 -16.84
N LEU A 400 -7.00 -10.72 -15.53
CA LEU A 400 -6.84 -11.91 -14.70
C LEU A 400 -8.22 -12.48 -14.37
N SER A 401 -8.46 -13.72 -14.82
CA SER A 401 -9.72 -14.45 -14.61
C SER A 401 -9.45 -15.93 -14.35
N PRO A 402 -10.42 -16.69 -13.82
CA PRO A 402 -10.29 -18.15 -13.70
C PRO A 402 -10.17 -18.86 -15.06
N GLN A 403 -10.55 -18.21 -16.16
CA GLN A 403 -10.40 -18.72 -17.53
C GLN A 403 -8.96 -18.60 -18.03
N GLY A 404 -8.16 -17.70 -17.46
CA GLY A 404 -6.76 -17.55 -17.82
C GLY A 404 -6.20 -16.15 -17.57
N TYR A 405 -4.92 -16.03 -17.91
CA TYR A 405 -4.21 -14.78 -18.12
C TYR A 405 -4.42 -14.31 -19.57
N HIS A 406 -4.93 -13.10 -19.76
CA HIS A 406 -5.07 -12.48 -21.08
C HIS A 406 -4.32 -11.15 -21.12
N GLU A 407 -3.15 -11.15 -21.75
CA GLU A 407 -2.33 -9.96 -21.96
C GLU A 407 -2.97 -9.04 -23.01
N ILE A 408 -3.16 -7.77 -22.65
CA ILE A 408 -3.67 -6.74 -23.58
C ILE A 408 -2.51 -6.00 -24.23
N SER A 409 -1.53 -5.58 -23.42
CA SER A 409 -0.35 -4.87 -23.91
C SER A 409 0.80 -4.91 -22.92
N ARG A 410 2.03 -4.77 -23.44
CA ARG A 410 3.27 -4.75 -22.69
C ARG A 410 4.19 -3.65 -23.19
N ALA A 411 4.84 -2.95 -22.27
CA ALA A 411 5.84 -1.93 -22.57
C ALA A 411 6.97 -2.00 -21.55
N ARG A 412 8.22 -1.91 -22.02
CA ARG A 412 9.38 -1.79 -21.13
C ARG A 412 9.55 -0.34 -20.69
N LEU A 413 9.37 -0.08 -19.40
CA LEU A 413 9.52 1.26 -18.81
C LEU A 413 10.96 1.52 -18.36
N LEU A 414 11.58 0.50 -17.76
CA LEU A 414 12.93 0.58 -17.21
C LEU A 414 13.79 -0.58 -17.70
N ARG A 415 15.09 -0.33 -17.76
CA ARG A 415 16.07 -1.41 -17.81
C ARG A 415 16.31 -1.94 -16.39
N PRO A 416 16.34 -3.26 -16.18
CA PRO A 416 16.83 -3.85 -14.95
C PRO A 416 18.28 -3.48 -14.68
N THR A 417 18.58 -3.15 -13.43
CA THR A 417 19.91 -2.75 -12.97
C THR A 417 20.50 -3.83 -12.07
N GLN A 418 21.70 -3.58 -11.56
CA GLN A 418 22.56 -4.51 -10.83
C GLN A 418 21.84 -5.67 -10.12
N GLY A 419 22.32 -6.89 -10.37
CA GLY A 419 21.83 -8.07 -9.68
C GLY A 419 22.21 -8.09 -8.20
N VAL A 420 21.27 -8.53 -7.37
CA VAL A 420 21.49 -8.79 -5.95
C VAL A 420 22.22 -10.12 -5.80
N GLN A 421 23.26 -10.22 -4.95
CA GLN A 421 23.96 -11.48 -4.67
C GLN A 421 24.47 -12.25 -5.92
N GLY A 422 24.88 -11.55 -6.98
CA GLY A 422 25.36 -12.19 -8.21
C GLY A 422 24.25 -12.80 -9.08
N LEU A 423 22.98 -12.52 -8.77
CA LEU A 423 21.86 -12.81 -9.65
C LEU A 423 21.87 -11.95 -10.91
N ARG A 424 20.90 -12.21 -11.80
CA ARG A 424 20.58 -11.35 -12.94
C ARG A 424 20.21 -9.91 -12.49
N PRO A 425 20.32 -8.93 -13.39
CA PRO A 425 19.76 -7.60 -13.19
C PRO A 425 18.23 -7.62 -12.96
N VAL A 426 17.72 -6.79 -12.05
CA VAL A 426 16.30 -6.79 -11.63
C VAL A 426 15.74 -5.38 -11.40
N THR A 427 14.41 -5.27 -11.34
CA THR A 427 13.65 -4.09 -10.85
C THR A 427 12.63 -4.54 -9.81
N TRP A 428 13.02 -4.57 -8.54
CA TRP A 428 12.14 -5.04 -7.45
C TRP A 428 11.40 -3.95 -6.67
N ALA A 429 11.71 -2.67 -6.92
CA ALA A 429 11.02 -1.56 -6.28
C ALA A 429 9.55 -1.55 -6.70
N HIS A 430 8.64 -1.43 -5.73
CA HIS A 430 7.21 -1.33 -6.02
C HIS A 430 6.90 -0.04 -6.78
N PRO A 431 6.02 -0.07 -7.80
CA PRO A 431 5.55 1.13 -8.47
C PRO A 431 4.62 1.96 -7.57
N ALA A 432 4.49 3.25 -7.88
CA ALA A 432 3.37 4.08 -7.44
C ALA A 432 2.52 4.51 -8.63
N TYR A 433 1.24 4.76 -8.37
CA TYR A 433 0.30 5.23 -9.38
C TYR A 433 -0.49 6.41 -8.84
N ALA A 434 -0.49 7.53 -9.55
CA ALA A 434 -1.24 8.72 -9.17
C ALA A 434 -1.44 9.60 -10.41
N ASN A 435 -2.54 10.35 -10.45
CA ASN A 435 -2.82 11.34 -11.49
C ASN A 435 -2.65 10.78 -12.92
N ARG A 436 -3.18 9.58 -13.17
CA ARG A 436 -3.03 8.83 -14.44
C ARG A 436 -1.57 8.55 -14.86
N HIS A 437 -0.64 8.51 -13.93
CA HIS A 437 0.79 8.24 -14.18
C HIS A 437 1.29 7.08 -13.32
N ILE A 438 2.27 6.35 -13.84
CA ILE A 438 3.05 5.38 -13.08
C ILE A 438 4.43 5.96 -12.78
N PHE A 439 4.90 5.73 -11.55
CA PHE A 439 6.22 6.11 -11.07
C PHE A 439 6.99 4.86 -10.71
N VAL A 440 8.13 4.63 -11.37
CA VAL A 440 8.98 3.45 -11.20
C VAL A 440 10.44 3.85 -11.11
N ARG A 441 11.25 3.02 -10.46
CA ARG A 441 12.69 3.28 -10.29
C ARG A 441 13.56 2.04 -10.45
N ASN A 442 14.77 2.25 -10.97
CA ASN A 442 15.90 1.31 -10.92
C ASN A 442 17.08 1.99 -10.20
N ASP A 443 18.26 1.36 -10.17
CA ASP A 443 19.38 1.84 -9.35
C ASP A 443 20.05 3.12 -9.86
N GLU A 444 19.57 3.67 -10.98
CA GLU A 444 20.17 4.78 -11.72
C GLU A 444 19.17 5.93 -11.92
N GLU A 445 17.87 5.62 -12.07
CA GLU A 445 16.82 6.58 -12.39
C GLU A 445 15.46 6.24 -11.78
N MET A 446 14.67 7.29 -11.56
CA MET A 446 13.22 7.24 -11.35
C MET A 446 12.55 7.95 -12.52
N ILE A 447 11.44 7.40 -13.01
CA ILE A 447 10.70 7.97 -14.14
C ILE A 447 9.23 8.10 -13.82
N SER A 448 8.58 9.06 -14.47
CA SER A 448 7.12 9.15 -14.57
C SER A 448 6.68 8.89 -16.00
N VAL A 449 5.71 8.00 -16.17
CA VAL A 449 5.18 7.59 -17.48
C VAL A 449 3.68 7.83 -17.48
N SER A 450 3.19 8.50 -18.52
CA SER A 450 1.76 8.74 -18.67
C SER A 450 1.03 7.45 -18.97
N LEU A 451 -0.07 7.25 -18.26
CA LEU A 451 -1.09 6.24 -18.53
C LEU A 451 -2.41 6.93 -18.91
N GLU A 452 -2.41 8.22 -19.24
CA GLU A 452 -3.61 8.97 -19.64
C GLU A 452 -4.13 8.51 -21.01
N ALA A 453 -5.45 8.31 -21.10
CA ALA A 453 -6.10 7.95 -22.34
C ALA A 453 -6.02 9.11 -23.34
N GLY A 454 -5.48 8.85 -24.53
CA GLY A 454 -5.39 9.83 -25.61
C GLY A 454 -4.05 10.54 -25.73
N ASP A 455 -3.14 10.35 -24.78
CA ASP A 455 -1.73 10.70 -24.94
C ASP A 455 -1.12 9.81 -26.03
N LYS A 456 -0.69 10.42 -27.13
CA LYS A 456 0.01 9.77 -28.26
C LYS A 456 1.45 10.26 -28.33
#